data_AF-A0A833PER5-F1
#
_entry.id   AF-A0A833PER5-F1
#
_cell.length_a   1.000
_cell.length_b   1.000
_cell.length_c   1.000
_cell.angle_alpha   90.00
_cell.angle_beta   90.00
_cell.angle_gamma   90.00
#
_symmetry.space_group_name_H-M   'P 1'
#
loop_
_entity.id
_entity.type
_entity.pdbx_description
1 polymer ?
#
loop_
_entity_poly.entity_id
_entity_poly.type
_entity_poly.pdbx_seq_one_letter_code
_entity_poly.pdbx_strand_id
1 'polypeptide(L)'
;MTSVSNLLIHPIPYDGESAVSFLARLAELNRHSSIERLINKEQRHFLAKSAPNCRLADLPRFKYVLQLLNVDPNHQSLAFAKAGPTSRSARKWSNIELHEDLLKYYPCSYCPQCLEE
;
A
#
# COMPACT_ATOMS: atom_id res chain seq x y z
N MET A 1 13.13 -11.38 -17.59
CA MET A 1 11.86 -11.15 -16.86
C MET A 1 11.01 -10.26 -17.72
N THR A 2 10.08 -10.84 -18.48
CA THR A 2 9.19 -10.10 -19.37
C THR A 2 8.22 -9.27 -18.53
N SER A 3 8.36 -7.95 -18.65
CA SER A 3 7.61 -6.94 -17.89
C SER A 3 6.14 -6.94 -18.33
N VAL A 4 5.28 -7.61 -17.54
CA VAL A 4 3.83 -7.46 -17.63
C VAL A 4 3.38 -6.12 -16.99
N SER A 5 4.30 -5.39 -16.35
CA SER A 5 4.02 -4.17 -15.58
C SER A 5 3.67 -2.94 -16.44
N ASN A 6 3.82 -2.99 -17.76
CA ASN A 6 3.52 -1.86 -18.65
C ASN A 6 2.05 -1.79 -19.13
N LEU A 7 1.20 -2.74 -18.73
CA LEU A 7 -0.19 -2.83 -19.19
C LEU A 7 -1.24 -2.57 -18.09
N LEU A 8 -0.79 -2.24 -16.87
CA LEU A 8 -1.71 -2.03 -15.78
C LEU A 8 -2.40 -0.67 -15.91
N ILE A 9 -3.70 -0.63 -15.66
CA ILE A 9 -4.45 0.60 -15.50
C ILE A 9 -4.23 1.09 -14.08
N HIS A 10 -3.72 2.31 -13.91
CA HIS A 10 -3.41 2.87 -12.60
C HIS A 10 -4.54 3.80 -12.13
N PRO A 11 -5.08 3.63 -10.91
CA PRO A 11 -6.04 4.58 -10.36
C PRO A 11 -5.36 5.91 -10.04
N ILE A 12 -6.15 6.98 -10.12
CA ILE A 12 -5.80 8.26 -9.49
C ILE A 12 -6.15 8.15 -7.99
N PRO A 13 -5.21 8.46 -7.08
CA PRO A 13 -5.48 8.42 -5.65
C PRO A 13 -6.56 9.43 -5.23
N TYR A 14 -7.39 9.06 -4.26
CA TYR A 14 -8.28 10.04 -3.60
C TYR A 14 -7.54 10.81 -2.51
N ASP A 15 -8.04 12.00 -2.17
CA ASP A 15 -7.55 12.76 -1.03
C ASP A 15 -7.77 11.97 0.26
N GLY A 16 -6.71 11.81 1.05
CA GLY A 16 -6.76 11.01 2.28
C GLY A 16 -6.93 9.51 2.04
N GLU A 17 -6.68 9.01 0.83
CA GLU A 17 -6.72 7.58 0.57
C GLU A 17 -5.60 6.82 1.29
N SER A 18 -5.93 5.64 1.81
CA SER A 18 -4.92 4.74 2.38
C SER A 18 -4.23 3.92 1.30
N ALA A 19 -2.96 3.56 1.51
CA ALA A 19 -2.23 2.65 0.61
C ALA A 19 -2.97 1.32 0.33
N VAL A 20 -3.73 0.79 1.30
CA VAL A 20 -4.49 -0.45 1.12
C VAL A 20 -5.69 -0.24 0.18
N SER A 21 -6.44 0.85 0.35
CA SER A 21 -7.55 1.22 -0.55
C SER A 21 -7.05 1.40 -1.98
N PHE A 22 -5.96 2.14 -2.15
CA PHE A 22 -5.35 2.37 -3.46
C PHE A 22 -4.96 1.06 -4.15
N LEU A 23 -4.34 0.11 -3.44
CA LEU A 23 -3.97 -1.20 -3.99
C LEU A 23 -5.16 -2.09 -4.30
N ALA A 24 -6.24 -2.00 -3.52
CA ALA A 24 -7.48 -2.71 -3.78
C ALA A 24 -8.12 -2.23 -5.09
N ARG A 25 -8.23 -0.91 -5.29
CA ARG A 25 -8.72 -0.31 -6.54
C ARG A 25 -7.81 -0.62 -7.72
N LEU A 26 -6.49 -0.61 -7.53
CA LEU A 26 -5.54 -1.02 -8.57
C LEU A 26 -5.79 -2.46 -9.01
N ALA A 27 -6.00 -3.39 -8.06
CA ALA A 27 -6.34 -4.78 -8.39
C ALA A 27 -7.68 -4.88 -9.13
N GLU A 28 -8.71 -4.19 -8.63
CA GLU A 28 -10.07 -4.20 -9.20
C GLU A 28 -10.11 -3.66 -10.63
N LEU A 29 -9.47 -2.52 -10.89
CA LEU A 29 -9.35 -1.93 -12.24
C LEU A 29 -8.70 -2.88 -13.24
N ASN A 30 -7.79 -3.72 -12.75
CA ASN A 30 -7.11 -4.74 -13.56
C ASN A 30 -7.78 -6.11 -13.48
N ARG A 31 -9.04 -6.19 -13.00
CA ARG A 31 -9.86 -7.42 -12.94
C ARG A 31 -9.31 -8.52 -12.04
N HIS A 32 -8.58 -8.15 -11.00
CA HIS A 32 -8.14 -9.06 -9.95
C HIS A 32 -8.95 -8.86 -8.67
N SER A 33 -9.27 -9.96 -7.98
CA SER A 33 -10.05 -9.91 -6.73
C SER A 33 -9.27 -9.38 -5.52
N SER A 34 -7.94 -9.31 -5.61
CA SER A 34 -7.10 -8.71 -4.59
C SER A 34 -5.72 -8.35 -5.14
N ILE A 35 -4.98 -7.52 -4.39
CA ILE A 35 -3.59 -7.20 -4.75
C ILE A 35 -2.74 -8.47 -4.81
N GLU A 36 -2.92 -9.43 -3.89
CA GLU A 36 -2.20 -10.71 -3.87
C GLU A 36 -2.51 -11.62 -5.06
N ARG A 37 -3.61 -11.37 -5.78
CA ARG A 37 -3.95 -12.04 -7.04
C ARG A 37 -3.39 -11.31 -8.25
N LEU A 38 -3.21 -9.98 -8.16
CA LEU A 38 -2.55 -9.18 -9.17
C LEU A 38 -1.03 -9.47 -9.19
N ILE A 39 -0.38 -9.52 -8.02
CA ILE A 39 1.04 -9.88 -7.91
C ILE A 39 1.24 -11.40 -7.84
N ASN A 40 2.12 -11.93 -8.68
CA ASN A 40 2.36 -13.38 -8.75
C ASN A 40 3.17 -13.89 -7.52
N LYS A 41 3.34 -15.22 -7.42
CA LYS A 41 4.04 -15.85 -6.29
C LYS A 41 5.49 -15.38 -6.13
N GLU A 42 6.23 -15.26 -7.23
CA GLU A 42 7.65 -14.84 -7.22
C GLU A 42 7.78 -13.40 -6.75
N GLN A 43 6.90 -12.54 -7.25
CA GLN A 43 6.81 -11.14 -6.86
C GLN A 43 6.49 -10.98 -5.37
N ARG A 44 5.54 -11.77 -4.84
CA ARG A 44 5.25 -11.79 -3.39
C ARG A 44 6.47 -12.19 -2.57
N HIS A 45 7.22 -13.20 -3.02
CA HIS A 45 8.45 -13.61 -2.36
C HIS A 45 9.52 -12.50 -2.39
N PHE A 46 9.69 -11.84 -3.54
CA PHE A 46 10.55 -10.67 -3.67
C PHE A 46 10.16 -9.58 -2.66
N LEU A 47 8.88 -9.18 -2.59
CA LEU A 47 8.42 -8.15 -1.66
C LEU A 47 8.67 -8.51 -0.19
N ALA A 48 8.46 -9.79 0.17
CA ALA A 48 8.71 -10.27 1.52
C ALA A 48 10.20 -10.20 1.89
N LYS A 49 11.10 -10.49 0.92
CA LYS A 49 12.56 -10.41 1.11
C LYS A 49 13.08 -8.98 1.12
N SER A 50 12.56 -8.11 0.25
CA SER A 50 13.01 -6.72 0.11
C SER A 50 12.59 -5.84 1.29
N ALA A 51 11.44 -6.12 1.91
CA ALA A 51 10.96 -5.42 3.09
C ALA A 51 10.40 -6.43 4.11
N PRO A 52 11.26 -7.12 4.88
CA PRO A 52 10.83 -8.09 5.87
C PRO A 52 10.04 -7.42 7.00
N ASN A 53 9.09 -8.15 7.60
CA ASN A 53 8.27 -7.69 8.73
C ASN A 53 7.45 -6.40 8.49
N CYS A 54 7.30 -5.97 7.24
CA CYS A 54 6.45 -4.84 6.86
C CYS A 54 5.10 -5.36 6.34
N ARG A 55 4.05 -4.57 6.43
CA ARG A 55 2.77 -4.79 5.74
C ARG A 55 2.76 -4.04 4.41
N LEU A 56 1.78 -4.30 3.55
CA LEU A 56 1.65 -3.58 2.28
C LEU A 56 1.44 -2.07 2.47
N ALA A 57 0.80 -1.67 3.57
CA ALA A 57 0.58 -0.26 3.92
C ALA A 57 1.83 0.44 4.51
N ASP A 58 2.89 -0.30 4.84
CA ASP A 58 4.12 0.29 5.37
C ASP A 58 4.99 0.78 4.20
N LEU A 59 5.49 2.02 4.32
CA LEU A 59 6.25 2.69 3.27
C LEU A 59 7.38 1.84 2.65
N PRO A 60 8.21 1.10 3.42
CA PRO A 60 9.27 0.29 2.84
C PRO A 60 8.77 -0.76 1.85
N ARG A 61 7.69 -1.49 2.20
CA ARG A 61 7.13 -2.51 1.30
C ARG A 61 6.31 -1.87 0.19
N PHE A 62 5.57 -0.81 0.49
CA PHE A 62 4.75 -0.09 -0.50
C PHE A 62 5.59 0.44 -1.66
N LYS A 63 6.78 1.01 -1.39
CA LYS A 63 7.72 1.47 -2.44
C LYS A 63 8.07 0.36 -3.44
N TYR A 64 8.37 -0.84 -2.94
CA TYR A 64 8.66 -1.98 -3.81
C TYR A 64 7.44 -2.44 -4.60
N VAL A 65 6.23 -2.31 -4.04
CA VAL A 65 4.99 -2.59 -4.77
C VAL A 65 4.79 -1.60 -5.92
N LEU A 66 4.95 -0.29 -5.66
CA LEU A 66 4.85 0.74 -6.69
C LEU A 66 5.86 0.49 -7.83
N GLN A 67 7.12 0.21 -7.47
CA GLN A 67 8.17 -0.10 -8.45
C GLN A 67 7.83 -1.36 -9.26
N LEU A 68 7.37 -2.43 -8.59
CA LEU A 68 7.05 -3.70 -9.23
C LEU A 68 5.92 -3.55 -10.26
N LEU A 69 4.90 -2.78 -9.89
CA LEU A 69 3.70 -2.54 -10.69
C LEU A 69 3.84 -1.32 -11.62
N ASN A 70 5.01 -0.69 -11.68
CA ASN A 70 5.29 0.52 -12.46
C ASN A 70 4.35 1.70 -12.15
N VAL A 71 3.84 1.79 -10.92
CA VAL A 71 3.00 2.90 -10.45
C VAL A 71 3.87 4.10 -10.08
N ASP A 72 3.38 5.32 -10.28
CA ASP A 72 4.09 6.56 -9.95
C ASP A 72 4.61 6.53 -8.49
N PRO A 73 5.93 6.66 -8.26
CA PRO A 73 6.51 6.71 -6.93
C PRO A 73 5.99 7.87 -6.07
N ASN A 74 5.42 8.93 -6.66
CA ASN A 74 4.82 10.04 -5.92
C ASN A 74 3.66 9.59 -5.02
N HIS A 75 3.00 8.47 -5.33
CA HIS A 75 1.94 7.90 -4.51
C HIS A 75 2.42 7.30 -3.18
N GLN A 76 3.74 7.28 -2.92
CA GLN A 76 4.31 6.75 -1.67
C GLN A 76 3.77 7.43 -0.39
N SER A 77 3.24 8.66 -0.49
CA SER A 77 2.64 9.40 0.63
C SER A 77 1.38 8.74 1.21
N LEU A 78 0.73 7.84 0.46
CA LEU A 78 -0.43 7.07 0.89
C LEU A 78 -0.08 6.02 1.96
N ALA A 79 1.20 5.65 2.08
CA ALA A 79 1.69 4.64 3.00
C ALA A 79 2.19 5.23 4.33
N PHE A 80 2.18 4.40 5.38
CA PHE A 80 2.71 4.77 6.68
C PHE A 80 4.24 4.73 6.67
N ALA A 81 4.87 5.89 6.81
CA ALA A 81 6.28 6.02 7.10
C ALA A 81 6.54 5.89 8.61
N LYS A 82 7.76 5.53 9.00
CA LYS A 82 8.20 5.67 10.41
C LYS A 82 8.73 7.08 10.64
N ALA A 83 8.34 7.70 11.75
CA ALA A 83 8.90 8.97 12.20
C ALA A 83 10.30 8.82 12.83
N GLY A 84 10.64 7.62 13.29
CA GLY A 84 11.90 7.32 13.97
C GLY A 84 12.39 5.88 13.74
N PRO A 85 13.57 5.52 14.30
CA PRO A 85 14.24 4.26 13.99
C PRO A 85 13.63 3.06 14.69
N THR A 86 12.85 3.26 15.76
CA THR A 86 12.36 2.16 16.60
C THR A 86 11.06 1.57 16.08
N SER A 87 10.66 0.40 16.58
CA SER A 87 9.31 -0.14 16.34
C SER A 87 8.24 0.77 16.94
N ARG A 88 8.53 1.36 18.11
CA ARG A 88 7.64 2.25 18.86
C ARG A 88 7.58 3.69 18.38
N SER A 89 8.29 4.00 17.31
CA SER A 89 8.26 5.35 16.75
C SER A 89 6.88 5.63 16.17
N ALA A 90 6.41 6.86 16.33
CA ALA A 90 5.21 7.35 15.66
C ALA A 90 5.26 7.04 14.16
N ARG A 91 4.09 6.91 13.53
CA ARG A 91 4.00 6.77 12.08
C ARG A 91 3.68 8.12 11.47
N LYS A 92 4.24 8.40 10.29
CA LYS A 92 3.84 9.52 9.47
C LYS A 92 2.94 9.01 8.35
N TRP A 93 1.80 9.65 8.17
CA TRP A 93 0.91 9.43 7.04
C TRP A 93 0.70 10.77 6.36
N SER A 94 1.20 10.90 5.13
CA SER A 94 1.36 12.22 4.51
C SER A 94 2.08 13.19 5.46
N ASN A 95 1.47 14.34 5.78
CA ASN A 95 2.00 15.36 6.69
C ASN A 95 1.58 15.18 8.16
N ILE A 96 0.86 14.10 8.49
CA ILE A 96 0.33 13.87 9.83
C ILE A 96 1.22 12.88 10.57
N GLU A 97 1.61 13.22 11.80
CA GLU A 97 2.30 12.30 12.71
C GLU A 97 1.29 11.67 13.67
N LEU A 98 1.25 10.34 13.69
CA LEU A 98 0.31 9.52 14.43
C LEU A 98 1.08 8.70 15.48
N HIS A 99 0.71 8.87 16.75
CA HIS A 99 1.26 8.05 17.82
C HIS A 99 0.89 6.58 17.62
N GLU A 100 1.78 5.66 17.98
CA GLU A 100 1.56 4.22 17.79
C GLU A 100 0.26 3.74 18.47
N ASP A 101 -0.07 4.29 19.63
CA ASP A 101 -1.27 3.93 20.40
C ASP A 101 -2.59 4.25 19.68
N LEU A 102 -2.58 5.16 18.69
CA LEU A 102 -3.75 5.49 17.88
C LEU A 102 -3.93 4.55 16.69
N LEU A 103 -2.90 3.76 16.36
CA LEU A 103 -2.93 2.85 15.21
C LEU A 103 -3.56 1.53 15.62
N LYS A 104 -4.71 1.23 15.02
CA LYS A 104 -5.30 -0.11 15.14
C LYS A 104 -4.41 -1.12 14.41
N TYR A 105 -3.92 -2.11 15.16
CA TYR A 105 -3.09 -3.19 14.63
C TYR A 105 -3.84 -4.10 13.64
N TYR A 106 -5.16 -4.09 13.62
CA TYR A 106 -5.99 -4.83 12.69
C TYR A 106 -7.00 -3.87 12.04
N PRO A 107 -7.27 -4.01 10.72
CA PRO A 107 -8.32 -3.25 10.06
C PRO A 107 -9.67 -3.76 10.56
N CYS A 108 -10.24 -3.08 11.56
CA CYS A 108 -11.47 -3.54 12.22
C CYS A 108 -12.66 -2.60 12.00
N SER A 109 -12.50 -1.52 11.23
CA SER A 109 -13.54 -0.51 11.11
C SER A 109 -13.46 0.17 9.74
N TYR A 110 -14.58 0.23 9.04
CA TYR A 110 -14.78 1.00 7.82
C TYR A 110 -16.15 1.69 7.92
N CYS A 111 -16.34 2.76 7.15
CA CYS A 111 -17.64 3.40 6.99
C CYS A 111 -18.31 2.81 5.74
N PRO A 112 -19.44 2.08 5.86
CA PRO A 112 -20.13 1.51 4.70
C PRO A 112 -20.60 2.60 3.71
N GLN A 113 -21.08 3.73 4.22
CA GLN A 113 -21.54 4.85 3.39
C GLN A 113 -20.41 5.40 2.50
N CYS A 114 -19.20 5.56 3.04
CA CYS A 114 -18.05 6.02 2.26
C CYS A 114 -17.56 5.01 1.20
N LEU A 115 -18.00 3.76 1.25
CA LEU A 115 -17.70 2.75 0.22
C LEU A 115 -18.79 2.69 -0.87
N GLU A 116 -19.97 3.25 -0.60
CA GLU A 116 -21.09 3.33 -1.53
C GLU A 116 -21.10 4.64 -2.36
N GLU A 117 -20.45 5.69 -1.84
CA GLU A 117 -20.19 6.97 -2.53
C GLU A 117 -19.24 6.85 -3.72
#